data_AF-A0A7Y1TAM9-F1
#
_entry.id   AF-A0A7Y1TAM9-F1
#
_cell.length_a   1.000
_cell.length_b   1.000
_cell.length_c   1.000
_cell.angle_alpha   90.00
_cell.angle_beta   90.00
_cell.angle_gamma   90.00
#
_symmetry.space_group_name_H-M   'P 1'
#
loop_
_entity.id
_entity.type
_entity.pdbx_description
1 polymer ?
#
loop_
_entity_poly.entity_id
_entity_poly.type
_entity_poly.pdbx_seq_one_letter_code
_entity_poly.pdbx_strand_id
1 'polypeptide(L)'
;MTTSSLAIAQQTTTIGTAADAALEKGKAIALEAERRDSGFIDSESTIKMTLRDKKGRERVRTLRIKSMERPNDGDWSLTIFDEPADVEGTALLTY
;
A
#
# COMPACT_ATOMS: atom_id res chain seq x y z
N MET A 1 61.05 35.06 -4.04
CA MET A 1 59.73 35.61 -4.39
C MET A 1 58.76 34.44 -4.52
N THR A 2 58.07 34.13 -3.42
CA THR A 2 57.09 33.05 -3.31
C THR A 2 55.70 33.61 -3.59
N THR A 3 55.09 33.23 -4.71
CA THR A 3 53.66 33.46 -4.93
C THR A 3 52.91 32.17 -4.61
N SER A 4 52.46 32.04 -3.36
CA SER A 4 51.51 31.00 -2.96
C SER A 4 50.13 31.31 -3.53
N SER A 5 49.69 30.52 -4.50
CA SER A 5 48.32 30.55 -5.00
C SER A 5 47.42 29.75 -4.03
N LEU A 6 46.56 30.43 -3.27
CA LEU A 6 45.51 29.77 -2.50
C LEU A 6 44.42 29.26 -3.46
N ALA A 7 44.37 27.96 -3.67
CA ALA A 7 43.21 27.30 -4.26
C ALA A 7 42.07 27.29 -3.24
N ILE A 8 41.03 28.09 -3.47
CA ILE A 8 39.78 28.04 -2.70
C ILE A 8 39.00 26.81 -3.20
N ALA A 9 38.95 25.76 -2.38
CA ALA A 9 38.04 24.65 -2.60
C ALA A 9 36.60 25.15 -2.39
N GLN A 10 35.84 25.29 -3.48
CA GLN A 10 34.40 25.58 -3.38
C GLN A 10 33.71 24.34 -2.81
N GLN A 11 33.25 24.42 -1.57
CA GLN A 11 32.33 23.42 -1.01
C GLN A 11 30.94 23.69 -1.61
N THR A 12 30.53 22.83 -2.54
CA THR A 12 29.15 22.74 -3.01
C THR A 12 28.29 22.11 -1.92
N THR A 13 27.78 22.94 -1.00
CA THR A 13 26.72 22.52 -0.08
C THR A 13 25.45 22.29 -0.89
N THR A 14 25.06 21.04 -1.09
CA THR A 14 23.77 20.68 -1.68
C THR A 14 22.67 21.11 -0.71
N ILE A 15 22.04 22.26 -0.97
CA ILE A 15 20.87 22.70 -0.22
C ILE A 15 19.71 21.83 -0.70
N GLY A 16 19.31 20.84 0.11
CA GLY A 16 18.10 20.05 -0.13
C GLY A 16 16.90 20.98 -0.22
N THR A 17 16.13 20.85 -1.30
CA THR A 17 14.96 21.70 -1.53
C THR A 17 13.80 21.25 -0.64
N ALA A 18 12.79 22.11 -0.47
CA ALA A 18 11.57 21.73 0.24
C ALA A 18 10.86 20.51 -0.41
N ALA A 19 11.04 20.31 -1.73
CA ALA A 19 10.53 19.15 -2.45
C ALA A 19 11.24 17.85 -2.02
N ASP A 20 12.56 17.89 -1.84
CA ASP A 20 13.35 16.74 -1.35
C ASP A 20 12.92 16.37 0.07
N ALA A 21 12.71 17.37 0.94
CA ALA A 21 12.21 17.13 2.30
C ALA A 21 10.79 16.52 2.32
N ALA A 22 9.91 16.94 1.41
CA ALA A 22 8.57 16.37 1.30
C ALA A 22 8.59 14.93 0.79
N LEU A 23 9.46 14.62 -0.19
CA LEU A 23 9.67 13.27 -0.71
C LEU A 23 10.15 12.32 0.38
N GLU A 24 11.21 12.69 1.11
CA GLU A 24 11.77 11.86 2.18
C GLU A 24 10.77 11.64 3.31
N LYS A 25 9.97 12.67 3.65
CA LYS A 25 8.89 12.52 4.63
C LYS A 25 7.82 11.54 4.15
N GLY A 26 7.39 11.63 2.89
CA GLY A 26 6.41 10.71 2.30
C GLY A 26 6.92 9.27 2.32
N LYS A 27 8.19 9.08 1.92
CA LYS A 27 8.87 7.78 1.96
C LYS A 27 8.94 7.21 3.37
N ALA A 28 9.31 8.02 4.36
CA ALA A 28 9.39 7.60 5.77
C ALA A 28 8.03 7.14 6.30
N ILE A 29 6.95 7.83 5.94
CA ILE A 29 5.58 7.44 6.33
C ILE A 29 5.19 6.11 5.69
N ALA A 30 5.45 5.93 4.38
CA ALA A 30 5.13 4.69 3.68
C ALA A 30 5.89 3.48 4.27
N LEU A 31 7.18 3.64 4.56
CA LEU A 31 8.00 2.59 5.19
C LEU A 31 7.50 2.22 6.59
N GLU A 32 7.10 3.20 7.40
CA GLU A 32 6.55 2.94 8.73
C GLU A 32 5.15 2.30 8.69
N ALA A 33 4.34 2.64 7.68
CA ALA A 33 3.05 1.98 7.46
C ALA A 33 3.26 0.49 7.12
N GLU A 34 4.13 0.19 6.15
CA GLU A 34 4.51 -1.18 5.79
C GLU A 34 5.00 -1.98 7.00
N ARG A 35 5.90 -1.40 7.81
CA ARG A 35 6.44 -2.04 9.01
C ARG A 35 5.36 -2.39 10.04
N ARG A 36 4.27 -1.62 10.10
CA ARG A 36 3.14 -1.88 11.02
C ARG A 36 2.15 -2.90 10.47
N ASP A 37 2.08 -3.02 9.15
CA ASP A 37 1.19 -3.94 8.46
C ASP A 37 1.83 -5.33 8.28
N SER A 38 3.14 -5.47 8.47
CA SER A 38 3.84 -6.76 8.40
C SER A 38 3.68 -7.64 9.65
N GLY A 39 3.72 -8.96 9.45
CA GLY A 39 3.80 -9.99 10.48
C GLY A 39 2.45 -10.59 10.92
N PHE A 40 1.39 -10.42 10.13
CA PHE A 40 0.06 -10.97 10.43
C PHE A 40 -0.12 -12.43 9.98
N ILE A 41 0.77 -12.96 9.12
CA ILE A 41 0.77 -14.35 8.61
C ILE A 41 -0.41 -14.62 7.66
N ASP A 42 -1.63 -14.66 8.20
CA ASP A 42 -2.85 -14.85 7.45
C ASP A 42 -4.05 -14.23 8.18
N SER A 43 -5.11 -13.95 7.42
CA SER A 43 -6.37 -13.47 7.99
C SER A 43 -7.56 -13.96 7.19
N GLU A 44 -8.71 -14.09 7.87
CA GLU A 44 -9.99 -14.36 7.24
C GLU A 44 -11.03 -13.35 7.72
N SER A 45 -11.76 -12.76 6.79
CA SER A 45 -12.79 -11.76 7.06
C SER A 45 -14.09 -12.10 6.36
N THR A 46 -15.21 -12.02 7.09
CA THR A 46 -16.57 -12.10 6.51
C THR A 46 -17.12 -10.70 6.30
N ILE A 47 -17.51 -10.38 5.07
CA ILE A 47 -17.90 -9.04 4.65
C ILE A 47 -19.32 -9.06 4.08
N LYS A 48 -20.12 -8.06 4.47
CA LYS A 48 -21.38 -7.72 3.80
C LYS A 48 -21.17 -6.51 2.90
N MET A 49 -21.18 -6.74 1.59
CA MET A 49 -21.03 -5.70 0.57
C MET A 49 -22.40 -5.21 0.10
N THR A 50 -22.72 -3.94 0.34
CA THR A 50 -23.93 -3.29 -0.17
C THR A 50 -23.56 -2.37 -1.35
N LEU A 51 -23.95 -2.77 -2.57
CA LEU A 51 -23.82 -1.94 -3.77
C LEU A 51 -25.10 -1.13 -3.99
N ARG A 52 -24.98 0.20 -4.07
CA ARG A 52 -26.09 1.11 -4.29
C ARG A 52 -25.95 1.83 -5.63
N ASP A 53 -27.02 1.85 -6.43
CA ASP A 53 -27.04 2.56 -7.72
C ASP A 53 -27.57 4.01 -7.59
N LYS A 54 -27.52 4.77 -8.70
CA LYS A 54 -27.99 6.17 -8.75
C LYS A 54 -29.48 6.36 -8.43
N LYS A 55 -30.29 5.30 -8.52
CA LYS A 55 -31.72 5.32 -8.19
C LYS A 55 -31.99 4.86 -6.76
N GLY A 56 -30.93 4.59 -5.98
CA GLY A 56 -31.02 4.14 -4.59
C GLY A 56 -31.30 2.65 -4.43
N ARG A 57 -31.29 1.85 -5.51
CA ARG A 57 -31.49 0.41 -5.40
C ARG A 57 -30.24 -0.25 -4.86
N GLU A 58 -30.43 -1.21 -3.95
CA GLU A 58 -29.35 -1.93 -3.31
C GLU A 58 -29.25 -3.37 -3.80
N ARG A 59 -28.02 -3.86 -3.91
CA ARG A 59 -27.71 -5.28 -4.02
C ARG A 59 -26.73 -5.62 -2.90
N VAL A 60 -27.08 -6.62 -2.11
CA VAL A 60 -26.24 -7.08 -0.99
C VAL A 60 -25.57 -8.38 -1.39
N ARG A 61 -24.29 -8.51 -1.06
CA ARG A 61 -23.54 -9.76 -1.15
C ARG A 61 -22.85 -10.06 0.16
N THR A 62 -22.80 -11.34 0.50
CA THR A 62 -21.96 -11.84 1.61
C THR A 62 -20.77 -12.54 0.99
N LEU A 63 -19.57 -12.24 1.46
CA LEU A 63 -18.34 -12.81 0.94
C LEU A 63 -17.31 -13.03 2.05
N ARG A 64 -16.38 -13.96 1.81
CA ARG A 64 -15.20 -14.18 2.64
C ARG A 64 -13.95 -13.74 1.89
N ILE A 65 -13.05 -13.07 2.58
CA ILE A 65 -11.71 -12.76 2.08
C ILE A 65 -10.71 -13.51 2.96
N LYS A 66 -9.85 -14.30 2.33
CA LYS A 66 -8.69 -14.91 2.96
C LYS A 66 -7.45 -14.21 2.43
N SER A 67 -6.64 -13.64 3.31
CA SER A 67 -5.38 -12.99 2.96
C SER A 67 -4.22 -13.78 3.54
N MET A 68 -3.14 -13.91 2.79
CA MET A 68 -1.91 -14.58 3.22
C MET A 68 -0.74 -13.65 2.93
N GLU A 69 -0.02 -13.30 3.99
CA GLU A 69 1.18 -12.48 3.92
C GLU A 69 2.31 -13.28 3.26
N ARG A 70 3.04 -12.65 2.34
CA ARG A 70 4.16 -13.30 1.65
C ARG A 70 5.48 -12.57 1.94
N PRO A 71 6.54 -13.30 2.33
CA PRO A 71 7.85 -12.68 2.50
C PRO A 71 8.37 -12.13 1.16
N ASN A 72 8.73 -10.85 1.15
CA ASN A 72 9.36 -10.16 0.02
C ASN A 72 8.53 -10.12 -1.28
N ASP A 73 7.19 -10.22 -1.18
CA ASP A 73 6.27 -10.10 -2.31
C ASP A 73 4.95 -9.48 -1.83
N GLY A 74 4.01 -9.24 -2.74
CA GLY A 74 2.66 -8.82 -2.37
C GLY A 74 1.85 -9.91 -1.67
N ASP A 75 0.85 -9.48 -0.91
CA ASP A 75 -0.09 -10.38 -0.24
C ASP A 75 -0.97 -11.12 -1.25
N TRP A 76 -1.22 -12.39 -0.96
CA TRP A 76 -2.19 -13.16 -1.70
C TRP A 76 -3.57 -12.95 -1.09
N SER A 77 -4.57 -12.68 -1.93
CA SER A 77 -5.95 -12.52 -1.48
C SER A 77 -6.90 -13.41 -2.29
N LEU A 78 -7.68 -14.22 -1.57
CA LEU A 78 -8.75 -15.04 -2.13
C LEU A 78 -10.10 -14.53 -1.63
N THR A 79 -10.87 -13.94 -2.52
CA THR A 79 -12.24 -13.50 -2.27
C THR A 79 -13.22 -14.56 -2.77
N ILE A 80 -14.15 -15.00 -1.92
CA ILE A 80 -15.17 -16.01 -2.23
C ILE A 80 -16.54 -15.41 -1.95
N PHE A 81 -17.42 -15.40 -2.94
CA PHE A 81 -18.80 -14.95 -2.79
C PHE A 81 -19.66 -16.10 -2.25
N ASP A 82 -20.31 -15.87 -1.11
CA ASP A 82 -21.18 -16.87 -0.47
C ASP A 82 -22.66 -16.61 -0.77
N GLU A 83 -23.09 -15.34 -0.87
CA GLU A 83 -24.47 -14.97 -1.17
C GLU A 83 -24.57 -13.74 -2.09
N PRO A 84 -25.63 -13.62 -2.92
CA PRO A 84 -26.73 -14.58 -3.13
C PRO A 84 -26.37 -15.75 -4.06
N ALA A 85 -27.32 -16.67 -4.27
CA ALA A 85 -27.17 -17.86 -5.12
C ALA A 85 -26.74 -17.57 -6.58
N ASP A 86 -26.92 -16.34 -7.09
CA ASP A 86 -26.48 -15.94 -8.43
C ASP A 86 -24.96 -15.72 -8.54
N VAL A 87 -24.28 -15.55 -7.40
CA VAL A 87 -22.82 -15.36 -7.31
C VAL A 87 -22.15 -16.37 -6.39
N GLU A 88 -22.91 -17.20 -5.67
CA GLU A 88 -22.40 -18.21 -4.75
C GLU A 88 -21.32 -19.08 -5.41
N GLY A 89 -20.19 -19.23 -4.72
CA GLY A 89 -19.03 -19.99 -5.19
C GLY A 89 -18.13 -19.26 -6.19
N THR A 90 -18.51 -18.06 -6.66
CA THR A 90 -17.61 -17.23 -7.47
C THR A 90 -16.39 -16.86 -6.64
N ALA A 91 -15.19 -16.98 -7.21
CA ALA A 91 -13.94 -16.68 -6.53
C ALA A 91 -13.04 -15.77 -7.36
N LEU A 92 -12.29 -14.90 -6.68
CA LEU A 92 -11.25 -14.05 -7.24
C LEU A 92 -9.96 -14.24 -6.44
N LEU A 93 -8.86 -14.53 -7.14
CA LEU A 93 -7.52 -14.61 -6.57
C LEU A 93 -6.66 -13.44 -7.09
N THR A 94 -5.99 -12.73 -6.19
CA THR A 94 -4.94 -11.75 -6.49
C THR A 94 -3.64 -12.16 -5.81
N TYR A 95 -2.51 -12.00 -6.51
CA TYR A 95 -1.16 -12.36 -6.06
C TYR A 95 -0.11 -11.57 -6.84
#